data_AF-A0A7S2DZI9-F1
#
_entry.id   AF-A0A7S2DZI9-F1
#
_cell.length_a   1.000
_cell.length_b   1.000
_cell.length_c   1.000
_cell.angle_alpha   90.00
_cell.angle_beta   90.00
_cell.angle_gamma   90.00
#
_symmetry.space_group_name_H-M   'P 1'
#
loop_
_entity.id
_entity.type
_entity.pdbx_description
1 polymer ?
#
loop_
_entity_poly.entity_id
_entity_poly.type
_entity_poly.pdbx_seq_one_letter_code
_entity_poly.pdbx_strand_id
1 'polypeptide(L)'
;VGEVLRHGSTSVQDSKAHGLIRNRRFAMLWISRGVSSFLHMFEDLEPMASDLLSTFGPTGLRSLFGLDIYLTGLRPTEEIEVRELVEGSALEGCVHFGRPNIERWVVDRMSDVLSDSLHMRNAVTGGCLIAFCGSQKMGYLAGSGVQAANTQAGMLQSHGCRMEFQQENYGVLGGKPKQPPQAQT
;
A
#
# COMPACT_ATOMS: atom_id res chain seq x y z
N VAL A 1 29.39 34.88 -17.30
CA VAL A 1 28.94 33.48 -17.54
C VAL A 1 29.20 32.73 -16.25
N GLY A 2 28.18 32.60 -15.41
CA GLY A 2 28.28 32.05 -14.05
C GLY A 2 27.69 30.66 -14.00
N GLU A 3 28.53 29.65 -13.77
CA GLU A 3 28.09 28.31 -13.38
C GLU A 3 27.88 28.29 -11.87
N VAL A 4 26.61 28.29 -11.47
CA VAL A 4 26.21 27.98 -10.10
C VAL A 4 26.22 26.46 -9.97
N LEU A 5 27.32 25.92 -9.43
CA LEU A 5 27.38 24.56 -8.90
C LEU A 5 26.36 24.44 -7.77
N ARG A 6 25.18 23.87 -8.06
CA ARG A 6 24.22 23.48 -7.04
C ARG A 6 24.74 22.23 -6.32
N HIS A 7 25.09 22.41 -5.06
CA HIS A 7 25.38 21.35 -4.11
C HIS A 7 24.24 20.32 -4.04
N GLY A 8 24.49 19.13 -4.59
CA GLY A 8 23.77 17.92 -4.22
C GLY A 8 24.20 17.53 -2.81
N SER A 9 23.42 17.96 -1.82
CA SER A 9 23.45 17.41 -0.47
C SER A 9 22.30 16.40 -0.33
N THR A 10 22.37 15.30 -1.09
CA THR A 10 21.63 14.10 -0.71
C THR A 10 22.21 13.63 0.61
N SER A 11 21.40 13.67 1.66
CA SER A 11 21.86 13.51 3.03
C SER A 11 22.43 12.10 3.23
N VAL A 12 23.46 11.98 4.06
CA VAL A 12 24.02 10.67 4.48
C VAL A 12 22.96 9.79 5.19
N GLN A 13 21.85 10.38 5.64
CA GLN A 13 20.70 9.66 6.22
C GLN A 13 19.89 8.92 5.16
N ASP A 14 19.68 9.52 3.97
CA ASP A 14 19.02 8.85 2.84
C ASP A 14 19.76 7.55 2.46
N SER A 15 21.09 7.58 2.47
CA SER A 15 21.94 6.43 2.16
C SER A 15 21.77 5.25 3.13
N LYS A 16 21.60 5.50 4.44
CA LYS A 16 21.50 4.43 5.45
C LYS A 16 20.13 3.77 5.48
N ALA A 17 19.06 4.54 5.32
CA ALA A 17 17.72 3.97 5.26
C ALA A 17 17.46 3.18 3.97
N HIS A 18 17.91 3.70 2.82
CA HIS A 18 17.89 2.96 1.56
C HIS A 18 18.72 1.65 1.66
N GLY A 19 19.82 1.66 2.41
CA GLY A 19 20.67 0.48 2.65
C GLY A 19 20.06 -0.60 3.54
N LEU A 20 19.11 -0.25 4.43
CA LEU A 20 18.37 -1.19 5.29
C LEU A 20 17.10 -1.72 4.61
N ILE A 21 16.46 -0.87 3.79
CA ILE A 21 15.19 -1.20 3.17
C ILE A 21 15.36 -1.83 1.78
N ARG A 22 16.54 -1.68 1.14
CA ARG A 22 17.10 -2.35 -0.08
C ARG A 22 16.17 -2.68 -1.26
N ASN A 23 15.04 -3.37 -1.05
CA ASN A 23 13.98 -3.70 -2.03
C ASN A 23 12.60 -3.94 -1.38
N ARG A 24 12.39 -3.54 -0.12
CA ARG A 24 11.14 -3.78 0.61
C ARG A 24 10.23 -2.57 0.47
N ARG A 25 9.02 -2.82 0.02
CA ARG A 25 7.94 -1.82 0.03
C ARG A 25 6.81 -2.36 0.88
N PHE A 26 6.21 -1.47 1.65
CA PHE A 26 5.01 -1.76 2.41
C PHE A 26 3.86 -0.96 1.82
N ALA A 27 2.72 -1.61 1.63
CA ALA A 27 1.50 -0.96 1.19
C ALA A 27 0.35 -1.45 2.06
N MET A 28 -0.45 -0.53 2.58
CA MET A 28 -1.60 -0.82 3.42
C MET A 28 -2.84 -0.19 2.81
N LEU A 29 -3.85 -1.03 2.60
CA LEU A 29 -5.20 -0.61 2.26
C LEU A 29 -6.10 -0.79 3.48
N TRP A 30 -6.47 0.30 4.12
CA TRP A 30 -7.41 0.30 5.24
C TRP A 30 -8.79 0.70 4.75
N ILE A 31 -9.80 -0.13 5.02
CA ILE A 31 -11.19 0.14 4.62
C ILE A 31 -12.06 0.14 5.87
N SER A 32 -12.71 1.26 6.16
CA SER A 32 -13.62 1.41 7.30
C SER A 32 -15.01 1.88 6.85
N ARG A 33 -16.05 1.49 7.60
CA ARG A 33 -17.42 1.98 7.42
C ARG A 33 -17.79 3.14 8.36
N GLY A 34 -16.96 3.39 9.37
CA GLY A 34 -17.25 4.37 10.41
C GLY A 34 -16.13 5.40 10.51
N VAL A 35 -16.53 6.66 10.64
CA VAL A 35 -15.62 7.77 10.93
C VAL A 35 -15.02 7.65 12.34
N SER A 36 -15.78 7.14 13.32
CA SER A 36 -15.32 7.05 14.71
C SER A 36 -14.01 6.27 14.88
N SER A 37 -13.88 5.11 14.24
CA SER A 37 -12.63 4.33 14.29
C SER A 37 -11.47 5.05 13.60
N PHE A 38 -11.75 5.82 12.54
CA PHE A 38 -10.75 6.62 11.88
C PHE A 38 -10.30 7.78 12.76
N LEU A 39 -11.23 8.54 13.34
CA LEU A 39 -10.92 9.67 14.23
C LEU A 39 -10.10 9.23 15.44
N HIS A 40 -10.47 8.10 16.06
CA HIS A 40 -9.70 7.57 17.18
C HIS A 40 -8.25 7.21 16.77
N MET A 41 -8.06 6.63 15.59
CA MET A 41 -6.72 6.30 15.11
C MET A 41 -5.98 7.52 14.54
N PHE A 42 -6.68 8.57 14.14
CA PHE A 42 -6.10 9.77 13.54
C PHE A 42 -5.13 10.44 14.50
N GLU A 43 -5.48 10.49 15.80
CA GLU A 43 -4.63 11.03 16.86
C GLU A 43 -3.26 10.34 16.96
N ASP A 44 -3.18 9.05 16.62
CA ASP A 44 -1.93 8.28 16.59
C ASP A 44 -1.26 8.29 15.21
N LEU A 45 -2.05 8.24 14.14
CA LEU A 45 -1.58 8.11 12.77
C LEU A 45 -1.00 9.40 12.21
N GLU A 46 -1.55 10.56 12.56
CA GLU A 46 -1.09 11.84 12.03
C GLU A 46 0.34 12.16 12.52
N PRO A 47 0.67 12.07 13.83
CA PRO A 47 2.03 12.31 14.28
C PRO A 47 3.02 11.31 13.69
N MET A 48 2.64 10.04 13.59
CA MET A 48 3.46 9.01 12.97
C MET A 48 3.73 9.31 11.48
N ALA A 49 2.70 9.73 10.74
CA ALA A 49 2.85 10.09 9.33
C ALA A 49 3.73 11.34 9.17
N SER A 50 3.58 12.34 10.06
CA SER A 50 4.39 13.56 10.07
C SER A 50 5.87 13.25 10.36
N ASP A 51 6.15 12.40 11.35
CA ASP A 51 7.50 11.94 11.69
C ASP A 51 8.15 11.18 10.52
N LEU A 52 7.41 10.25 9.91
CA LEU A 52 7.88 9.53 8.72
C LEU A 52 8.14 10.50 7.55
N LEU A 53 7.24 11.46 7.32
CA LEU A 53 7.37 12.44 6.24
C LEU A 53 8.58 13.35 6.46
N SER A 54 8.83 13.79 7.69
CA SER A 54 10.00 14.58 8.05
C SER A 54 11.31 13.81 7.90
N THR A 55 11.28 12.49 8.16
CA THR A 55 12.47 11.62 8.09
C THR A 55 12.84 11.25 6.66
N PHE A 56 11.86 10.88 5.84
CA PHE A 56 12.09 10.32 4.49
C PHE A 56 11.79 11.30 3.35
N GLY A 57 11.13 12.41 3.65
CA GLY A 57 10.55 13.31 2.65
C GLY A 57 9.38 12.68 1.88
N PRO A 58 8.61 13.48 1.12
CA PRO A 58 7.41 13.01 0.43
C PRO A 58 7.65 11.93 -0.64
N THR A 59 8.79 12.01 -1.33
CA THR A 59 9.14 11.07 -2.41
C THR A 59 9.71 9.77 -1.84
N GLY A 60 10.60 9.88 -0.85
CA GLY A 60 11.19 8.73 -0.17
C GLY A 60 10.13 7.92 0.54
N LEU A 61 9.25 8.57 1.30
CA LEU A 61 8.17 7.90 2.02
C LEU A 61 7.27 7.10 1.08
N ARG A 62 6.76 7.73 -0.01
CA ARG A 62 5.89 7.05 -0.99
C ARG A 62 6.56 5.85 -1.66
N SER A 63 7.87 5.87 -1.85
CA SER A 63 8.60 4.75 -2.44
C SER A 63 8.76 3.54 -1.51
N LEU A 64 8.61 3.75 -0.20
CA LEU A 64 8.82 2.75 0.86
C LEU A 64 7.52 2.29 1.51
N PHE A 65 6.58 3.22 1.69
CA PHE A 65 5.34 3.06 2.44
C PHE A 65 4.18 3.73 1.69
N GLY A 66 3.19 2.92 1.32
CA GLY A 66 1.91 3.40 0.79
C GLY A 66 0.82 3.15 1.82
N LEU A 67 0.02 4.17 2.12
CA LEU A 67 -1.17 4.06 2.96
C LEU A 67 -2.36 4.66 2.23
N ASP A 68 -3.36 3.83 1.98
CA ASP A 68 -4.65 4.23 1.43
C ASP A 68 -5.74 3.89 2.43
N ILE A 69 -6.48 4.90 2.89
CA ILE A 69 -7.57 4.78 3.85
C ILE A 69 -8.87 5.10 3.12
N TYR A 70 -9.75 4.12 2.96
CA TYR A 70 -11.07 4.30 2.37
C TYR A 70 -12.15 4.31 3.43
N LEU A 71 -12.83 5.44 3.56
CA LEU A 71 -14.01 5.59 4.40
C LEU A 71 -15.27 5.40 3.56
N THR A 72 -16.06 4.39 3.91
CA THR A 72 -17.21 3.92 3.13
C THR A 72 -18.52 4.17 3.86
N GLY A 73 -19.56 4.56 3.12
CA GLY A 73 -20.92 4.67 3.68
C GLY A 73 -21.12 5.81 4.69
N LEU A 74 -20.33 6.89 4.55
CA LEU A 74 -20.46 8.09 5.37
C LEU A 74 -21.70 8.90 5.00
N ARG A 75 -22.22 9.64 5.98
CA ARG A 75 -23.16 10.73 5.71
C ARG A 75 -22.40 11.94 5.14
N PRO A 76 -23.04 12.79 4.32
CA PRO A 76 -22.38 13.97 3.74
C PRO A 76 -21.72 14.89 4.78
N THR A 77 -22.34 15.04 5.96
CA THR A 77 -21.78 15.86 7.05
C THR A 77 -20.51 15.26 7.64
N GLU A 78 -20.44 13.93 7.77
CA GLU A 78 -19.27 13.23 8.30
C GLU A 78 -18.11 13.24 7.29
N GLU A 79 -18.43 13.17 5.99
CA GLU A 79 -17.42 13.31 4.94
C GLU A 79 -16.78 14.71 4.96
N ILE A 80 -17.59 15.76 5.14
CA ILE A 80 -17.08 17.15 5.24
C ILE A 80 -16.17 17.28 6.47
N GLU A 81 -16.62 16.82 7.63
CA GLU A 81 -15.84 16.86 8.88
C GLU A 81 -14.47 16.16 8.72
N VAL A 82 -14.45 14.95 8.14
CA VAL A 82 -13.20 14.24 7.90
C VAL A 82 -12.33 14.98 6.89
N ARG A 83 -12.92 15.54 5.82
CA ARG A 83 -12.18 16.28 4.80
C ARG A 83 -11.48 17.50 5.39
N GLU A 84 -12.19 18.27 6.22
CA GLU A 84 -11.63 19.44 6.91
C GLU A 84 -10.54 19.04 7.91
N LEU A 85 -10.69 17.89 8.59
CA LEU A 85 -9.69 17.38 9.52
C LEU A 85 -8.37 16.97 8.83
N VAL A 86 -8.46 16.34 7.65
CA VAL A 86 -7.28 15.81 6.95
C VAL A 86 -6.60 16.85 6.06
N GLU A 87 -7.29 17.93 5.71
CA GLU A 87 -6.75 19.03 4.89
C GLU A 87 -5.55 19.67 5.58
N GLY A 88 -4.41 19.72 4.89
CA GLY A 88 -3.15 20.23 5.42
C GLY A 88 -2.41 19.28 6.37
N SER A 89 -2.97 18.09 6.66
CA SER A 89 -2.31 17.09 7.52
C SER A 89 -1.31 16.22 6.73
N ALA A 90 -0.45 15.49 7.44
CA ALA A 90 0.44 14.50 6.80
C ALA A 90 -0.31 13.34 6.12
N LEU A 91 -1.60 13.16 6.41
CA LEU A 91 -2.47 12.16 5.80
C LEU A 91 -3.28 12.72 4.61
N GLU A 92 -3.06 13.98 4.24
CA GLU A 92 -3.69 14.58 3.05
C GLU A 92 -3.31 13.77 1.80
N GLY A 93 -4.33 13.26 1.10
CA GLY A 93 -4.18 12.39 -0.08
C GLY A 93 -4.06 10.89 0.22
N CYS A 94 -3.95 10.48 1.49
CA CYS A 94 -4.08 9.07 1.90
C CYS A 94 -5.54 8.69 2.18
N VAL A 95 -6.40 9.66 2.47
CA VAL A 95 -7.81 9.42 2.84
C VAL A 95 -8.72 9.62 1.63
N HIS A 96 -9.51 8.60 1.34
CA HIS A 96 -10.41 8.49 0.20
C HIS A 96 -11.83 8.20 0.66
N PHE A 97 -12.81 8.70 -0.08
CA PHE A 97 -14.22 8.48 0.21
C PHE A 97 -14.85 7.53 -0.80
N GLY A 98 -15.70 6.63 -0.30
CA GLY A 98 -16.35 5.60 -1.12
C GLY A 98 -15.59 4.28 -1.12
N ARG A 99 -16.01 3.36 -2.00
CA ARG A 99 -15.52 1.98 -2.01
C ARG A 99 -14.31 1.84 -2.93
N PRO A 100 -13.20 1.23 -2.46
CA PRO A 100 -12.07 0.95 -3.33
C PRO A 100 -12.37 -0.22 -4.26
N ASN A 101 -11.68 -0.25 -5.40
CA ASN A 101 -11.56 -1.46 -6.21
C ASN A 101 -10.35 -2.27 -5.70
N ILE A 102 -10.61 -3.23 -4.81
CA ILE A 102 -9.59 -4.04 -4.13
C ILE A 102 -8.79 -4.88 -5.13
N GLU A 103 -9.49 -5.52 -6.08
CA GLU A 103 -8.85 -6.34 -7.11
C GLU A 103 -7.83 -5.52 -7.89
N ARG A 104 -8.27 -4.33 -8.36
CA ARG A 104 -7.40 -3.41 -9.07
C ARG A 104 -6.25 -2.93 -8.19
N TRP A 105 -6.51 -2.57 -6.93
CA TRP A 105 -5.46 -2.13 -6.01
C TRP A 105 -4.36 -3.19 -5.85
N VAL A 106 -4.72 -4.48 -5.76
CA VAL A 106 -3.74 -5.58 -5.72
C VAL A 106 -2.97 -5.71 -7.04
N VAL A 107 -3.65 -5.65 -8.18
CA VAL A 107 -3.03 -5.72 -9.51
C VAL A 107 -2.06 -4.56 -9.75
N ASP A 108 -2.40 -3.36 -9.31
CA ASP A 108 -1.55 -2.18 -9.43
C ASP A 108 -0.23 -2.38 -8.68
N ARG A 109 -0.22 -3.07 -7.53
CA ARG A 109 1.03 -3.42 -6.81
C ARG A 109 1.95 -4.35 -7.61
N MET A 110 1.40 -5.24 -8.43
CA MET A 110 2.21 -6.09 -9.31
C MET A 110 2.79 -5.25 -10.43
N SER A 111 1.98 -4.34 -10.98
CA SER A 111 2.44 -3.41 -12.01
C SER A 111 3.59 -2.54 -11.51
N ASP A 112 3.54 -2.08 -10.26
CA ASP A 112 4.64 -1.33 -9.64
C ASP A 112 5.94 -2.16 -9.62
N VAL A 113 5.87 -3.41 -9.17
CA VAL A 113 7.02 -4.35 -9.12
C VAL A 113 7.57 -4.67 -10.52
N LEU A 114 6.68 -4.91 -11.47
CA LEU A 114 7.07 -5.20 -12.86
C LEU A 114 7.70 -3.97 -13.53
N SER A 115 7.21 -2.77 -13.25
CA SER A 115 7.74 -1.53 -13.83
C SER A 115 9.19 -1.27 -13.43
N ASP A 116 9.55 -1.56 -12.18
CA ASP A 116 10.93 -1.48 -11.71
C ASP A 116 11.83 -2.54 -12.37
N SER A 117 11.25 -3.71 -12.66
CA SER A 117 11.97 -4.84 -13.25
C SER A 117 12.35 -4.60 -14.71
N LEU A 118 11.52 -3.88 -15.48
CA LEU A 118 11.76 -3.58 -16.89
C LEU A 118 13.01 -2.72 -17.13
N HIS A 119 13.42 -1.93 -16.14
CA HIS A 119 14.55 -1.00 -16.24
C HIS A 119 15.87 -1.59 -15.73
N MET A 120 15.86 -2.83 -15.18
CA MET A 120 17.04 -3.47 -14.64
C MET A 120 17.57 -4.58 -15.56
N ARG A 121 18.90 -4.60 -15.79
CA ARG A 121 19.59 -5.64 -16.61
C ARG A 121 19.40 -7.06 -16.08
N ASN A 122 19.01 -7.21 -14.81
CA ASN A 122 18.65 -8.48 -14.19
C ASN A 122 17.17 -8.40 -13.80
N ALA A 123 16.34 -9.31 -14.31
CA ALA A 123 14.94 -9.38 -13.93
C ALA A 123 14.82 -9.49 -12.40
N VAL A 124 14.15 -8.54 -11.77
CA VAL A 124 13.96 -8.57 -10.31
C VAL A 124 13.05 -9.76 -10.00
N THR A 125 13.57 -10.74 -9.26
CA THR A 125 12.76 -11.78 -8.64
C THR A 125 12.15 -11.19 -7.37
N GLY A 126 10.94 -10.66 -7.46
CA GLY A 126 10.21 -10.04 -6.35
C GLY A 126 9.08 -10.95 -5.87
N GLY A 127 9.18 -11.45 -4.64
CA GLY A 127 8.04 -12.04 -3.94
C GLY A 127 7.25 -10.93 -3.26
N CYS A 128 5.95 -10.84 -3.55
CA CYS A 128 5.04 -9.92 -2.88
C CYS A 128 4.02 -10.73 -2.07
N LEU A 129 3.82 -10.35 -0.80
CA LEU A 129 2.82 -10.98 0.06
C LEU A 129 1.64 -10.03 0.25
N ILE A 130 0.44 -10.51 -0.07
CA ILE A 130 -0.82 -9.85 0.27
C ILE A 130 -1.39 -10.53 1.52
N ALA A 131 -1.19 -9.89 2.67
CA ALA A 131 -1.81 -10.28 3.92
C ALA A 131 -3.15 -9.56 4.09
N PHE A 132 -4.25 -10.31 4.19
CA PHE A 132 -5.60 -9.75 4.27
C PHE A 132 -6.28 -10.12 5.59
N CYS A 133 -6.82 -9.12 6.31
CA CYS A 133 -7.66 -9.33 7.48
C CYS A 133 -8.98 -8.56 7.32
N GLY A 134 -10.11 -9.25 7.39
CA GLY A 134 -11.44 -8.63 7.24
C GLY A 134 -12.52 -9.62 6.83
N SER A 135 -13.63 -9.11 6.28
CA SER A 135 -14.75 -9.96 5.87
C SER A 135 -14.37 -10.92 4.72
N GLN A 136 -14.97 -12.12 4.72
CA GLN A 136 -14.71 -13.14 3.69
C GLN A 136 -14.94 -12.63 2.26
N LYS A 137 -15.97 -11.80 2.05
CA LYS A 137 -16.27 -11.22 0.73
C LYS A 137 -15.12 -10.36 0.22
N MET A 138 -14.50 -9.57 1.09
CA MET A 138 -13.37 -8.71 0.73
C MET A 138 -12.09 -9.53 0.53
N GLY A 139 -11.91 -10.61 1.32
CA GLY A 139 -10.81 -11.55 1.15
C GLY A 139 -10.87 -12.28 -0.19
N TYR A 140 -12.07 -12.64 -0.66
CA TYR A 140 -12.26 -13.20 -2.00
C TYR A 140 -11.82 -12.22 -3.10
N LEU A 141 -12.18 -10.93 -2.99
CA LEU A 141 -11.75 -9.89 -3.93
C LEU A 141 -10.22 -9.72 -3.91
N ALA A 142 -9.60 -9.70 -2.73
CA ALA A 142 -8.14 -9.62 -2.63
C ALA A 142 -7.46 -10.84 -3.28
N GLY A 143 -7.95 -12.06 -3.02
CA GLY A 143 -7.45 -13.28 -3.63
C GLY A 143 -7.64 -13.32 -5.16
N SER A 144 -8.79 -12.85 -5.65
CA SER A 144 -9.07 -12.65 -7.09
C SER A 144 -8.05 -11.71 -7.72
N GLY A 145 -7.77 -10.56 -7.07
CA GLY A 145 -6.73 -9.63 -7.48
C GLY A 145 -5.33 -10.27 -7.57
N VAL A 146 -4.96 -11.13 -6.61
CA VAL A 146 -3.68 -11.86 -6.64
C VAL A 146 -3.60 -12.84 -7.81
N GLN A 147 -4.69 -13.54 -8.13
CA GLN A 147 -4.73 -14.43 -9.30
C GLN A 147 -4.56 -13.65 -10.61
N ALA A 148 -5.24 -12.51 -10.75
CA ALA A 148 -5.11 -11.63 -11.90
C ALA A 148 -3.69 -11.07 -12.03
N ALA A 149 -3.10 -10.61 -10.93
CA ALA A 149 -1.74 -10.10 -10.87
C ALA A 149 -0.70 -11.15 -11.29
N ASN A 150 -0.82 -12.38 -10.80
CA ASN A 150 0.08 -13.47 -11.19
C ASN A 150 -0.09 -13.86 -12.66
N THR A 151 -1.32 -13.81 -13.19
CA THR A 151 -1.58 -14.03 -14.62
C THR A 151 -0.90 -12.96 -15.47
N GLN A 152 -0.98 -11.70 -15.07
CA GLN A 152 -0.29 -10.58 -15.73
C GLN A 152 1.24 -10.78 -15.74
N ALA A 153 1.84 -11.17 -14.61
CA ALA A 153 3.27 -11.47 -14.55
C ALA A 153 3.67 -12.62 -15.49
N GLY A 154 2.83 -13.67 -15.57
CA GLY A 154 3.01 -14.79 -16.49
C GLY A 154 2.94 -14.39 -17.96
N MET A 155 1.98 -13.54 -18.35
CA MET A 155 1.85 -13.03 -19.72
C MET A 155 3.07 -12.21 -20.16
N LEU A 156 3.71 -11.51 -19.22
CA LEU A 156 4.92 -10.72 -19.45
C LEU A 156 6.21 -11.53 -19.30
N GLN A 157 6.12 -12.87 -19.25
CA GLN A 157 7.26 -13.79 -19.07
C GLN A 157 8.12 -13.47 -17.84
N SER A 158 7.55 -12.77 -16.85
CA SER A 158 8.21 -12.32 -15.63
C SER A 158 7.98 -13.34 -14.51
N HIS A 159 8.29 -14.61 -14.77
CA HIS A 159 7.98 -15.73 -13.88
C HIS A 159 8.64 -15.66 -12.49
N GLY A 160 9.64 -14.79 -12.32
CA GLY A 160 10.26 -14.49 -11.03
C GLY A 160 9.47 -13.51 -10.14
N CYS A 161 8.43 -12.87 -10.68
CA CYS A 161 7.52 -11.99 -9.93
C CYS A 161 6.26 -12.77 -9.57
N ARG A 162 6.04 -13.01 -8.28
CA ARG A 162 4.87 -13.74 -7.79
C ARG A 162 4.28 -13.05 -6.57
N MET A 163 2.96 -12.96 -6.56
CA MET A 163 2.17 -12.60 -5.41
C MET A 163 1.65 -13.84 -4.69
N GLU A 164 1.85 -13.86 -3.39
CA GLU A 164 1.26 -14.82 -2.46
C GLU A 164 0.12 -14.16 -1.70
N PHE A 165 -0.94 -14.93 -1.44
CA PHE A 165 -2.10 -14.46 -0.70
C PHE A 165 -2.21 -15.20 0.62
N GLN A 166 -2.28 -14.45 1.71
CA GLN A 166 -2.43 -14.97 3.06
C GLN A 166 -3.64 -14.30 3.72
N GLN A 167 -4.66 -15.10 4.01
CA GLN A 167 -5.79 -14.62 4.79
C GLN A 167 -5.48 -14.76 6.28
N GLU A 168 -5.35 -13.62 6.93
CA GLU A 168 -5.16 -13.49 8.35
C GLU A 168 -6.50 -13.31 9.08
N ASN A 169 -6.59 -13.86 10.29
CA ASN A 169 -7.77 -13.76 11.14
C ASN A 169 -7.37 -13.25 12.52
N TYR A 170 -6.86 -12.02 12.59
CA TYR A 170 -6.57 -11.38 13.86
C TYR A 170 -7.87 -11.09 14.61
N GLY A 171 -8.09 -11.77 15.75
CA GLY A 171 -9.26 -11.59 16.60
C GLY A 171 -10.47 -12.50 16.34
N VAL A 172 -10.39 -13.47 15.40
CA VAL A 172 -11.45 -14.47 15.21
C VAL A 172 -11.13 -15.73 16.02
N LEU A 173 -11.73 -15.86 17.20
CA LEU A 173 -11.74 -17.12 17.94
C LEU A 173 -12.55 -18.16 17.14
N GLY A 174 -11.86 -19.07 16.42
CA GLY A 174 -12.44 -20.35 15.99
C GLY A 174 -12.95 -20.48 14.55
N GLY A 175 -12.77 -19.49 13.67
CA GLY A 175 -13.15 -19.61 12.26
C GLY A 175 -12.03 -20.21 11.40
N LYS A 176 -12.12 -21.49 10.99
CA LYS A 176 -11.23 -22.02 9.95
C LYS A 176 -11.51 -21.28 8.63
N PRO A 177 -10.51 -20.66 7.99
CA PRO A 177 -10.72 -19.97 6.72
C PRO A 177 -11.18 -20.96 5.65
N LYS A 178 -12.19 -20.60 4.86
CA LYS A 178 -12.45 -21.27 3.58
C LYS A 178 -11.25 -20.97 2.69
N GLN A 179 -10.56 -22.02 2.22
CA GLN A 179 -9.40 -21.84 1.36
C GLN A 179 -9.79 -20.98 0.16
N PRO A 180 -9.01 -19.93 -0.16
CA PRO A 180 -9.15 -19.24 -1.44
C PRO A 180 -8.89 -20.24 -2.58
N PRO A 181 -9.48 -20.04 -3.77
CA PRO A 181 -9.28 -20.93 -4.91
C PRO A 181 -7.78 -21.05 -5.20
N GLN A 182 -7.28 -22.29 -5.15
CA GLN A 182 -5.90 -22.59 -5.51
C GLN A 182 -5.72 -22.33 -7.00
N ALA A 183 -4.71 -21.55 -7.36
CA ALA A 183 -4.31 -21.43 -8.76
C ALA A 183 -3.86 -22.82 -9.24
N GLN A 184 -4.56 -23.37 -10.24
CA GLN A 184 -4.10 -24.57 -10.92
C GLN A 184 -2.84 -24.20 -11.71
N THR A 185 -1.73 -24.85 -11.36
CA THR A 185 -0.48 -24.88 -12.14
C THR A 185 -0.64 -25.66 -13.42
#